data_AF-A0A933ANT7-F1
#
_entry.id   AF-A0A933ANT7-F1
#
_cell.length_a   1.000
_cell.length_b   1.000
_cell.length_c   1.000
_cell.angle_alpha   90.00
_cell.angle_beta   90.00
_cell.angle_gamma   90.00
#
_symmetry.space_group_name_H-M   'P 1'
#
loop_
_entity.id
_entity.type
_entity.pdbx_description
1 polymer ?
#
loop_
_entity_poly.entity_id
_entity_poly.type
_entity_poly.pdbx_seq_one_letter_code
_entity_poly.pdbx_strand_id
1 'polypeptide(L)'
;MSDLADFVLDFCRAVGGVVEPPAYGVYDVLLPDPVAAQLGIEPLQRFAFGEAEGGADVADLVYGHPLVERMAELARLIPACARFYINDVRLDKTGLAALARAAFSFPNATLVEVPRTLETRAMFHYLRFNFKAALLSDEKHEHIASVLMNAQTGTVMPDFSTAEGYRLAESPAFTDMAAAPAQWTTAPGPLTPEPLRALLDR
;
A
#
# COMPACT_ATOMS: atom_id res chain seq x y z
N MET A 1 5.82 15.20 -13.70
CA MET A 1 6.95 14.28 -13.49
C MET A 1 6.97 13.29 -14.65
N SER A 2 8.10 12.63 -14.90
CA SER A 2 8.17 11.52 -15.87
C SER A 2 7.62 10.25 -15.21
N ASP A 3 7.02 9.35 -15.99
CA ASP A 3 6.49 8.05 -15.49
C ASP A 3 7.56 7.25 -14.71
N LEU A 4 8.83 7.40 -15.07
CA LEU A 4 9.97 6.81 -14.35
C LEU A 4 10.14 7.39 -12.95
N ALA A 5 10.11 8.72 -12.83
CA ALA A 5 10.25 9.38 -11.54
C ALA A 5 9.07 9.00 -10.62
N ASP A 6 7.86 8.98 -11.17
CA ASP A 6 6.67 8.56 -10.40
C ASP A 6 6.83 7.11 -9.92
N PHE A 7 7.23 6.18 -10.81
CA PHE A 7 7.47 4.78 -10.44
C PHE A 7 8.51 4.63 -9.32
N VAL A 8 9.69 5.24 -9.46
CA VAL A 8 10.78 5.07 -8.48
C VAL A 8 10.39 5.68 -7.13
N LEU A 9 9.86 6.91 -7.12
CA LEU A 9 9.52 7.59 -5.89
C LEU A 9 8.34 6.90 -5.19
N ASP A 10 7.35 6.40 -5.94
CA ASP A 10 6.24 5.64 -5.37
C ASP A 10 6.68 4.28 -4.86
N PHE A 11 7.60 3.60 -5.55
CA PHE A 11 8.22 2.38 -5.03
C PHE A 11 8.90 2.65 -3.68
N CYS A 12 9.75 3.69 -3.60
CA CYS A 12 10.44 4.07 -2.37
C CYS A 12 9.47 4.36 -1.22
N ARG A 13 8.36 5.07 -1.48
CA ARG A 13 7.30 5.30 -0.48
C ARG A 13 6.59 4.01 -0.08
N ALA A 14 6.25 3.17 -1.06
CA ALA A 14 5.52 1.92 -0.84
C ALA A 14 6.27 0.94 0.05
N VAL A 15 7.61 0.93 -0.02
CA VAL A 15 8.48 0.11 0.83
C VAL A 15 8.85 0.78 2.16
N GLY A 16 8.20 1.90 2.51
CA GLY A 16 8.40 2.61 3.78
C GLY A 16 9.56 3.59 3.79
N GLY A 17 10.09 3.96 2.62
CA GLY A 17 11.11 4.98 2.47
C GLY A 17 10.55 6.39 2.57
N VAL A 18 11.39 7.31 3.06
CA VAL A 18 11.10 8.74 3.14
C VAL A 18 11.72 9.42 1.93
N VAL A 19 10.90 10.14 1.16
CA VAL A 19 11.32 10.89 -0.01
C VAL A 19 11.16 12.37 0.29
N GLU A 20 12.26 13.12 0.28
CA GLU A 20 12.21 14.56 0.41
C GLU A 20 11.81 15.25 -0.91
N PRO A 21 11.19 16.43 -0.86
CA PRO A 21 10.94 17.24 -2.05
C PRO A 21 12.26 17.56 -2.78
N PRO A 22 12.24 17.66 -4.12
CA PRO A 22 13.46 17.82 -4.88
C PRO A 22 14.12 19.17 -4.63
N ALA A 23 15.43 19.16 -4.39
CA ALA A 23 16.28 20.35 -4.41
C ALA A 23 17.14 20.31 -5.68
N TYR A 24 16.99 21.31 -6.56
CA TYR A 24 17.70 21.38 -7.84
C TYR A 24 17.53 20.14 -8.74
N GLY A 25 16.36 19.49 -8.68
CA GLY A 25 16.06 18.29 -9.47
C GLY A 25 16.62 16.98 -8.88
N VAL A 26 17.24 17.03 -7.70
CA VAL A 26 17.73 15.86 -6.96
C VAL A 26 16.78 15.56 -5.81
N TYR A 27 16.39 14.29 -5.68
CA TYR A 27 15.55 13.77 -4.60
C TYR A 27 16.43 13.03 -3.59
N ASP A 28 16.40 13.44 -2.33
CA ASP A 28 17.02 12.69 -1.26
C ASP A 28 16.01 11.65 -0.75
N VAL A 29 16.44 10.39 -0.72
CA VAL A 29 15.62 9.23 -0.37
C VAL A 29 16.30 8.43 0.72
N LEU A 30 15.59 8.21 1.81
CA LEU A 30 15.99 7.33 2.90
C LEU A 30 15.16 6.05 2.85
N LEU A 31 15.80 4.91 2.59
CA LEU A 31 15.19 3.59 2.57
C LEU A 31 15.41 2.84 3.90
N PRO A 32 14.49 1.95 4.30
CA PRO A 32 14.75 1.02 5.39
C PRO A 32 15.93 0.10 5.08
N ASP A 33 16.79 -0.17 6.07
CA ASP A 33 17.99 -1.02 5.91
C ASP A 33 17.73 -2.37 5.21
N PRO A 34 16.65 -3.12 5.52
CA PRO A 34 16.39 -4.39 4.85
C PRO A 34 16.14 -4.22 3.34
N VAL A 35 15.52 -3.13 2.94
CA VAL A 35 15.20 -2.83 1.54
C VAL A 35 16.44 -2.34 0.80
N ALA A 36 17.22 -1.45 1.43
CA ALA A 36 18.49 -0.97 0.88
C ALA A 36 19.46 -2.14 0.63
N ALA A 37 19.55 -3.08 1.56
CA ALA A 37 20.34 -4.30 1.41
C ALA A 37 19.88 -5.19 0.25
N GLN A 38 18.57 -5.33 0.04
CA GLN A 38 18.02 -6.09 -1.11
C GLN A 38 18.34 -5.42 -2.45
N LEU A 39 18.31 -4.09 -2.48
CA LEU A 39 18.67 -3.31 -3.68
C LEU A 39 20.18 -3.24 -3.91
N GLY A 40 20.99 -3.48 -2.86
CA GLY A 40 22.45 -3.43 -2.90
C GLY A 40 22.98 -2.00 -2.91
N ILE A 41 22.33 -1.09 -2.19
CA ILE A 41 22.65 0.34 -2.08
C ILE A 41 22.71 0.76 -0.61
N GLU A 42 23.30 1.92 -0.33
CA GLU A 42 23.25 2.53 1.00
C GLU A 42 21.82 3.02 1.32
N PRO A 43 21.37 3.03 2.59
CA PRO A 43 20.04 3.47 2.96
C PRO A 43 19.69 4.89 2.52
N LEU A 44 20.66 5.82 2.57
CA LEU A 44 20.52 7.16 2.05
C LEU A 44 21.00 7.20 0.60
N GLN A 45 20.13 7.59 -0.32
CA GLN A 45 20.43 7.76 -1.74
C GLN A 45 19.95 9.11 -2.25
N ARG A 46 20.61 9.58 -3.30
CA ARG A 46 20.24 10.81 -4.00
C ARG A 46 19.93 10.47 -5.44
N PHE A 47 18.68 10.67 -5.87
CA PHE A 47 18.21 10.31 -7.20
C PHE A 47 18.00 11.54 -8.08
N ALA A 48 18.47 11.45 -9.33
CA ALA A 48 18.11 12.37 -10.40
C ALA A 48 17.39 11.58 -11.52
N PHE A 49 16.55 12.26 -12.29
CA PHE A 49 15.76 11.65 -13.38
C PHE A 49 15.97 12.43 -14.69
N GLY A 50 17.23 12.71 -15.05
CA GLY A 50 17.61 13.56 -16.18
C GLY A 50 18.92 14.32 -15.91
N GLU A 51 19.26 15.28 -16.79
CA GLU A 51 20.47 16.12 -16.66
C GLU A 51 20.39 17.06 -15.45
N ALA A 52 20.56 16.51 -14.25
CA ALA A 52 20.81 17.27 -13.04
C ALA A 52 22.31 17.55 -12.94
N GLU A 53 22.69 18.77 -12.59
CA GLU A 53 24.06 19.11 -12.22
C GLU A 53 24.37 18.51 -10.83
N GLY A 54 24.58 17.20 -10.77
CA GLY A 54 24.84 16.45 -9.55
C GLY A 54 26.32 16.03 -9.43
N GLY A 55 26.93 16.28 -8.26
CA GLY A 55 28.26 15.75 -7.92
C GLY A 55 28.29 14.21 -7.88
N ALA A 56 29.47 13.63 -7.64
CA ALA A 56 29.77 12.19 -7.77
C ALA A 56 28.92 11.20 -6.93
N ASP A 57 27.95 11.68 -6.16
CA ASP A 57 27.14 10.93 -5.20
C ASP A 57 25.63 10.99 -5.53
N VAL A 58 25.28 11.30 -6.78
CA VAL A 58 23.91 11.32 -7.29
C VAL A 58 23.74 10.22 -8.33
N ALA A 59 22.77 9.32 -8.11
CA ALA A 59 22.42 8.30 -9.08
C ALA A 59 21.43 8.87 -10.11
N ASP A 60 21.88 9.02 -11.35
CA ASP A 60 21.03 9.40 -12.47
C ASP A 60 20.26 8.17 -12.99
N LEU A 61 18.95 8.17 -12.75
CA LEU A 61 18.07 7.04 -13.02
C LEU A 61 17.39 7.22 -14.38
N VAL A 62 17.64 6.26 -15.25
CA VAL A 62 17.02 6.12 -16.58
C VAL A 62 16.35 4.76 -16.72
N TYR A 63 15.48 4.60 -17.72
CA TYR A 63 14.93 3.28 -18.07
C TYR A 63 16.06 2.30 -18.41
N GLY A 64 15.96 1.06 -17.90
CA GLY A 64 17.02 0.06 -18.04
C GLY A 64 18.19 0.20 -17.07
N HIS A 65 18.19 1.22 -16.19
CA HIS A 65 19.20 1.32 -15.14
C HIS A 65 19.08 0.10 -14.19
N PRO A 66 20.18 -0.59 -13.80
CA PRO A 66 20.11 -1.81 -13.00
C PRO A 66 19.33 -1.68 -11.69
N LEU A 67 19.41 -0.52 -11.03
CA LEU A 67 18.64 -0.24 -9.82
C LEU A 67 17.14 -0.18 -10.10
N VAL A 68 16.73 0.43 -11.21
CA VAL A 68 15.31 0.54 -11.61
C VAL A 68 14.74 -0.84 -11.94
N GLU A 69 15.52 -1.68 -12.63
CA GLU A 69 15.10 -3.06 -12.92
C GLU A 69 14.94 -3.88 -11.64
N ARG A 70 15.86 -3.77 -10.68
CA ARG A 70 15.74 -4.42 -9.36
C ARG A 70 14.51 -3.93 -8.59
N MET A 71 14.23 -2.63 -8.60
CA MET A 71 13.01 -2.07 -8.00
C MET A 71 11.75 -2.65 -8.67
N ALA A 72 11.75 -2.79 -10.00
CA ALA A 72 10.65 -3.40 -10.74
C ALA A 72 10.47 -4.89 -10.41
N GLU A 73 11.56 -5.65 -10.24
CA GLU A 73 11.51 -7.04 -9.80
C GLU A 73 10.94 -7.16 -8.38
N LEU A 74 11.40 -6.34 -7.44
CA LEU A 74 10.88 -6.33 -6.07
C LEU A 74 9.41 -5.91 -6.02
N ALA A 75 9.03 -4.88 -6.80
CA ALA A 75 7.64 -4.42 -6.87
C ALA A 75 6.69 -5.52 -7.34
N ARG A 76 7.12 -6.42 -8.22
CA ARG A 76 6.32 -7.57 -8.69
C ARG A 76 6.08 -8.62 -7.60
N LEU A 77 6.95 -8.69 -6.60
CA LEU A 77 6.79 -9.60 -5.46
C LEU A 77 5.79 -9.05 -4.42
N ILE A 78 5.55 -7.74 -4.45
CA ILE A 78 4.57 -7.10 -3.57
C ILE A 78 3.18 -7.37 -4.15
N PRO A 79 2.29 -8.10 -3.43
CA PRO A 79 0.94 -8.30 -3.91
C PRO A 79 0.21 -6.96 -4.04
N ALA A 80 -0.21 -6.64 -5.26
CA ALA A 80 -1.00 -5.44 -5.54
C ALA A 80 -2.44 -5.66 -5.06
N CYS A 81 -2.74 -5.26 -3.83
CA CYS A 81 -4.11 -5.26 -3.31
C CYS A 81 -4.81 -3.96 -3.71
N ALA A 82 -5.59 -4.01 -4.78
CA ALA A 82 -6.43 -2.90 -5.20
C ALA A 82 -7.79 -2.94 -4.50
N ARG A 83 -8.27 -1.78 -4.06
CA ARG A 83 -9.63 -1.60 -3.55
C ARG A 83 -10.42 -0.77 -4.55
N PHE A 84 -11.60 -1.24 -4.89
CA PHE A 84 -12.51 -0.52 -5.75
C PHE A 84 -13.84 -0.27 -5.04
N TYR A 85 -14.42 0.88 -5.31
CA TYR A 85 -15.74 1.25 -4.81
C TYR A 85 -16.74 1.20 -5.94
N ILE A 86 -17.88 0.56 -5.68
CA ILE A 86 -19.04 0.65 -6.55
C ILE A 86 -20.13 1.32 -5.71
N ASN A 87 -20.48 2.55 -6.07
CA ASN A 87 -21.54 3.30 -5.39
C ASN A 87 -22.92 2.74 -5.76
N ASP A 88 -23.91 2.99 -4.90
CA ASP A 88 -25.33 2.67 -5.12
C ASP A 88 -25.63 1.18 -5.42
N VAL A 89 -24.77 0.28 -4.95
CA VAL A 89 -24.99 -1.15 -5.08
C VAL A 89 -26.01 -1.62 -4.04
N ARG A 90 -27.13 -2.11 -4.56
CA ARG A 90 -28.09 -2.90 -3.79
C ARG A 90 -27.52 -4.30 -3.55
N LEU A 91 -27.01 -4.53 -2.34
CA LEU A 91 -26.36 -5.78 -1.92
C LEU A 91 -27.32 -6.99 -1.90
N ASP A 92 -28.63 -6.77 -2.03
CA ASP A 92 -29.69 -7.78 -2.08
C ASP A 92 -29.98 -8.30 -3.50
N LYS A 93 -29.38 -7.72 -4.54
CA LYS A 93 -29.56 -8.17 -5.94
C LYS A 93 -28.45 -9.12 -6.39
N THR A 94 -28.83 -10.13 -7.16
CA THR A 94 -27.91 -11.01 -7.88
C THR A 94 -27.26 -10.29 -9.06
N GLY A 95 -26.03 -10.69 -9.42
CA GLY A 95 -25.32 -10.19 -10.60
C GLY A 95 -24.24 -9.16 -10.29
N LEU A 96 -23.77 -9.10 -9.04
CA LEU A 96 -22.62 -8.29 -8.63
C LEU A 96 -21.36 -8.64 -9.44
N ALA A 97 -21.14 -9.91 -9.77
CA ALA A 97 -20.01 -10.35 -10.58
C ALA A 97 -20.06 -9.78 -12.01
N ALA A 98 -21.26 -9.79 -12.63
CA ALA A 98 -21.45 -9.20 -13.95
C ALA A 98 -21.26 -7.68 -13.92
N LEU A 99 -21.76 -7.02 -12.86
CA LEU A 99 -21.58 -5.59 -12.67
C LEU A 99 -20.10 -5.23 -12.44
N ALA A 100 -19.38 -6.00 -11.63
CA ALA A 100 -17.94 -5.83 -11.41
C ALA A 100 -17.16 -5.99 -12.72
N ARG A 101 -17.51 -6.97 -13.57
CA ARG A 101 -16.89 -7.14 -14.90
C ARG A 101 -17.13 -5.94 -15.82
N ALA A 102 -18.30 -5.31 -15.75
CA ALA A 102 -18.61 -4.12 -16.53
C ALA A 102 -17.94 -2.85 -15.98
N ALA A 103 -17.76 -2.77 -14.65
CA ALA A 103 -17.22 -1.61 -13.97
C ALA A 103 -15.68 -1.57 -13.96
N PHE A 104 -15.01 -2.73 -13.92
CA PHE A 104 -13.56 -2.81 -13.78
C PHE A 104 -12.88 -3.23 -15.08
N SER A 105 -11.82 -2.49 -15.42
CA SER A 105 -10.90 -2.81 -16.52
C SER A 105 -9.50 -2.97 -15.95
N PHE A 106 -8.85 -4.08 -16.29
CA PHE A 106 -7.49 -4.37 -15.86
C PHE A 106 -6.59 -4.41 -17.12
N PRO A 107 -5.73 -3.41 -17.34
CA PRO A 107 -4.93 -3.31 -18.57
C PRO A 107 -4.01 -4.51 -18.83
N ASN A 108 -3.56 -5.16 -17.76
CA ASN A 108 -2.59 -6.27 -17.81
C ASN A 108 -3.05 -7.51 -17.02
N ALA A 109 -4.34 -7.66 -16.77
CA ALA A 109 -4.87 -8.82 -16.05
C ALA A 109 -6.26 -9.22 -16.55
N THR A 110 -6.64 -10.47 -16.31
CA THR A 110 -7.98 -10.98 -16.62
C THR A 110 -8.74 -11.23 -15.33
N LEU A 111 -9.96 -10.71 -15.24
CA LEU A 111 -10.85 -11.01 -14.13
C LEU A 111 -11.32 -12.47 -14.22
N VAL A 112 -10.98 -13.27 -13.22
CA VAL A 112 -11.41 -14.67 -13.09
C VAL A 112 -12.27 -14.81 -11.84
N GLU A 113 -13.50 -15.31 -12.03
CA GLU A 113 -14.38 -15.66 -10.91
C GLU A 113 -13.95 -17.00 -10.33
N VAL A 114 -13.93 -17.11 -8.99
CA VAL A 114 -13.60 -18.38 -8.32
C VAL A 114 -14.74 -19.37 -8.58
N PRO A 115 -14.48 -20.54 -9.21
CA PRO A 115 -15.53 -21.48 -9.56
C PRO A 115 -16.34 -21.91 -8.33
N ARG A 116 -17.66 -22.03 -8.50
CA ARG A 116 -18.60 -22.53 -7.45
C ARG A 116 -18.66 -21.66 -6.20
N THR A 117 -18.23 -20.39 -6.26
CA THR A 117 -18.53 -19.42 -5.21
C THR A 117 -19.82 -18.67 -5.51
N LEU A 118 -20.55 -18.34 -4.45
CA LEU A 118 -21.75 -17.50 -4.53
C LEU A 118 -21.38 -16.09 -4.11
N GLU A 119 -22.11 -15.11 -4.66
CA GLU A 119 -22.07 -13.74 -4.17
C GLU A 119 -22.56 -13.74 -2.72
N THR A 120 -21.69 -13.32 -1.79
CA THR A 120 -22.02 -13.26 -0.36
C THR A 120 -21.85 -11.84 0.17
N ARG A 121 -22.71 -11.48 1.11
CA ARG A 121 -22.56 -10.26 1.90
C ARG A 121 -21.67 -10.59 3.09
N ALA A 122 -20.61 -9.82 3.29
CA ALA A 122 -19.70 -10.03 4.40
C ALA A 122 -19.19 -8.69 4.95
N MET A 123 -19.03 -8.64 6.27
CA MET A 123 -18.57 -7.47 7.00
C MET A 123 -17.04 -7.48 7.07
N PHE A 124 -16.42 -6.45 6.53
CA PHE A 124 -14.99 -6.20 6.64
C PHE A 124 -14.70 -5.23 7.79
N HIS A 125 -13.53 -5.38 8.40
CA HIS A 125 -13.08 -4.58 9.52
C HIS A 125 -11.76 -3.91 9.17
N TYR A 126 -11.59 -2.69 9.66
CA TYR A 126 -10.39 -1.91 9.44
C TYR A 126 -9.79 -1.51 10.77
N LEU A 127 -8.48 -1.61 10.87
CA LEU A 127 -7.70 -1.34 12.06
C LEU A 127 -6.81 -0.14 11.79
N ARG A 128 -6.92 0.88 12.63
CA ARG A 128 -6.03 2.05 12.59
C ARG A 128 -4.96 1.92 13.67
N PHE A 129 -3.73 1.73 13.25
CA PHE A 129 -2.56 1.78 14.10
C PHE A 129 -2.01 3.20 14.11
N ASN A 130 -1.72 3.74 15.30
CA ASN A 130 -1.09 5.05 15.44
C ASN A 130 0.29 4.84 16.04
N PHE A 131 1.32 5.20 15.27
CA PHE A 131 2.71 5.10 15.67
C PHE A 131 3.20 6.49 16.03
N LYS A 132 3.83 6.61 17.20
CA LYS A 132 4.62 7.79 17.53
C LYS A 132 5.99 7.62 16.87
N ALA A 133 6.28 8.44 15.89
CA ALA A 133 7.56 8.45 15.21
C ALA A 133 8.35 9.71 15.61
N ALA A 134 9.64 9.54 15.86
CA ALA A 134 10.54 10.62 16.21
C ALA A 134 11.73 10.58 15.25
N LEU A 135 11.89 11.65 14.48
CA LEU A 135 13.07 11.84 13.66
C LEU A 135 14.14 12.52 14.52
N LEU A 136 15.27 11.84 14.69
CA LEU A 136 16.42 12.38 15.41
C LEU A 136 17.41 12.95 14.38
N SER A 137 17.26 14.23 14.06
CA SER A 137 18.29 15.04 13.40
C SER A 137 18.93 15.99 14.42
N ASP A 138 19.60 17.05 13.98
CA ASP A 138 20.06 18.14 14.86
C ASP A 138 18.92 18.73 15.70
N GLU A 139 17.67 18.63 15.22
CA GLU A 139 16.45 18.96 15.95
C GLU A 139 15.49 17.76 16.03
N LYS A 140 14.95 17.49 17.23
CA LYS A 140 14.00 16.40 17.44
C LYS A 140 12.61 16.77 16.90
N HIS A 141 12.16 16.04 15.89
CA HIS A 141 10.81 16.19 15.34
C HIS A 141 9.94 14.98 15.72
N GLU A 142 8.84 15.21 16.44
CA GLU A 142 7.85 14.18 16.78
C GLU A 142 6.63 14.27 15.87
N HIS A 143 6.18 13.14 15.32
CA HIS A 143 4.97 13.04 14.52
C HIS A 143 4.18 11.77 14.87
N ILE A 144 2.88 11.79 14.58
CA ILE A 144 2.03 10.59 14.64
C ILE A 144 1.84 10.09 13.21
N ALA A 145 2.33 8.90 12.93
CA ALA A 145 2.07 8.18 11.69
C ALA A 145 0.87 7.24 11.92
N SER A 146 -0.22 7.44 11.18
CA SER A 146 -1.39 6.56 11.23
C SER A 146 -1.37 5.62 10.04
N VAL A 147 -1.47 4.32 10.30
CA VAL A 147 -1.57 3.27 9.29
C VAL A 147 -2.94 2.61 9.42
N LEU A 148 -3.75 2.65 8.36
CA LEU A 148 -4.98 1.87 8.30
C LEU A 148 -4.70 0.53 7.62
N MET A 149 -5.28 -0.54 8.14
CA MET A 149 -5.12 -1.89 7.62
C MET A 149 -6.47 -2.59 7.53
N ASN A 150 -6.70 -3.36 6.48
CA ASN A 150 -7.84 -4.26 6.38
C ASN A 150 -7.54 -5.53 7.20
N ALA A 151 -8.35 -5.82 8.22
CA ALA A 151 -8.11 -6.92 9.14
C ALA A 151 -8.28 -8.30 8.47
N GLN A 152 -9.11 -8.40 7.44
CA GLN A 152 -9.37 -9.66 6.73
C GLN A 152 -8.31 -9.99 5.70
N THR A 153 -7.72 -8.99 5.04
CA THR A 153 -6.67 -9.22 4.04
C THR A 153 -5.27 -9.03 4.61
N GLY A 154 -5.15 -8.31 5.73
CA GLY A 154 -3.88 -7.94 6.35
C GLY A 154 -3.10 -6.91 5.56
N THR A 155 -3.78 -6.19 4.66
CA THR A 155 -3.14 -5.25 3.73
C THR A 155 -3.24 -3.84 4.26
N VAL A 156 -2.12 -3.11 4.20
CA VAL A 156 -2.07 -1.67 4.48
C VAL A 156 -2.91 -0.91 3.44
N MET A 157 -3.55 0.16 3.88
CA MET A 157 -4.37 1.03 3.06
C MET A 157 -3.62 2.35 2.82
N PRO A 158 -3.04 2.55 1.62
CA PRO A 158 -2.14 3.67 1.36
C PRO A 158 -2.84 5.04 1.39
N ASP A 159 -4.09 5.13 0.93
CA ASP A 159 -4.80 6.41 0.74
C ASP A 159 -5.86 6.72 1.79
N PHE A 160 -5.67 6.28 3.03
CA PHE A 160 -6.62 6.62 4.08
C PHE A 160 -6.54 8.11 4.43
N SER A 161 -7.33 8.91 3.74
CA SER A 161 -7.61 10.28 4.16
C SER A 161 -8.46 10.25 5.43
N THR A 162 -8.31 11.27 6.27
CA THR A 162 -9.23 11.51 7.40
C THR A 162 -10.69 11.51 6.97
N ALA A 163 -10.98 11.93 5.73
CA ALA A 163 -12.31 11.86 5.11
C ALA A 163 -12.84 10.43 4.92
N GLU A 164 -11.99 9.46 4.57
CA GLU A 164 -12.40 8.05 4.51
C GLU A 164 -12.68 7.47 5.91
N GLY A 165 -11.97 7.95 6.93
CA GLY A 165 -12.23 7.56 8.31
C GLY A 165 -13.62 7.90 8.80
N TYR A 166 -14.16 9.04 8.36
CA TYR A 166 -15.54 9.42 8.67
C TYR A 166 -16.59 8.58 7.91
N ARG A 167 -16.20 7.86 6.85
CA ARG A 167 -17.11 6.94 6.12
C ARG A 167 -17.21 5.58 6.81
N LEU A 168 -16.24 5.22 7.64
CA LEU A 168 -16.28 4.00 8.44
C LEU A 168 -17.09 4.28 9.70
N ALA A 169 -18.23 3.61 9.82
CA ALA A 169 -19.03 3.70 11.03
C ALA A 169 -18.31 3.00 12.20
N GLU A 170 -18.25 3.65 13.36
CA GLU A 170 -17.68 3.07 14.59
C GLU A 170 -18.43 1.82 15.04
N SER A 171 -19.69 1.68 14.64
CA SER A 171 -20.51 0.50 14.83
C SER A 171 -21.06 0.02 13.49
N PRO A 172 -21.16 -1.30 13.27
CA PRO A 172 -21.65 -1.82 12.01
C PRO A 172 -23.11 -1.41 11.78
N ALA A 173 -23.37 -0.81 10.61
CA ALA A 173 -24.72 -0.43 10.21
C ALA A 173 -25.64 -1.65 9.96
N PHE A 174 -25.04 -2.83 9.71
CA PHE A 174 -25.74 -4.09 9.46
C PHE A 174 -25.29 -5.13 10.49
N THR A 175 -26.11 -5.36 11.52
CA THR A 175 -25.78 -6.27 12.63
C THR A 175 -26.00 -7.76 12.30
N ASP A 176 -26.72 -8.05 11.22
CA ASP A 176 -27.02 -9.40 10.72
C ASP A 176 -25.94 -9.96 9.80
N MET A 177 -24.98 -9.13 9.38
CA MET A 177 -23.94 -9.52 8.44
C MET A 177 -22.79 -10.26 9.14
N ALA A 178 -22.47 -11.45 8.64
CA ALA A 178 -21.32 -12.20 9.13
C ALA A 178 -19.99 -11.50 8.78
N ALA A 179 -19.02 -11.55 9.68
CA ALA A 179 -17.67 -11.09 9.40
C ALA A 179 -17.05 -11.90 8.26
N ALA A 180 -16.39 -11.22 7.32
CA ALA A 180 -15.57 -11.88 6.32
C ALA A 180 -14.41 -12.65 7.00
N PRO A 181 -14.07 -13.86 6.52
CA PRO A 181 -12.96 -14.63 7.07
C PRO A 181 -11.64 -13.91 6.83
N ALA A 182 -10.67 -14.13 7.73
CA ALA A 182 -9.31 -13.68 7.49
C ALA A 182 -8.67 -14.55 6.41
N GLN A 183 -8.14 -13.93 5.36
CA GLN A 183 -7.58 -14.61 4.19
C GLN A 183 -6.08 -14.93 4.36
N TRP A 184 -5.43 -14.26 5.31
CA TRP A 184 -3.98 -14.32 5.52
C TRP A 184 -3.61 -15.15 6.77
N THR A 185 -4.58 -15.65 7.51
CA THR A 185 -4.38 -16.47 8.73
C THR A 185 -5.46 -17.56 8.83
N THR A 186 -5.15 -18.63 9.56
CA THR A 186 -6.09 -19.73 9.87
C THR A 186 -6.93 -19.47 11.12
N ALA A 187 -6.69 -18.35 11.81
CA ALA A 187 -7.41 -17.98 13.03
C ALA A 187 -8.92 -17.81 12.77
N PRO A 188 -9.76 -18.10 13.79
CA PRO A 188 -11.21 -18.12 13.64
C PRO A 188 -11.84 -16.73 13.38
N GLY A 189 -11.11 -15.65 13.63
CA GLY A 189 -11.61 -14.31 13.38
C GLY A 189 -10.48 -13.28 13.19
N PRO A 190 -10.64 -12.30 12.30
CA PRO A 190 -9.61 -11.31 11.96
C PRO A 190 -9.28 -10.34 13.10
N LEU A 191 -10.15 -10.26 14.12
CA LEU A 191 -10.02 -9.35 15.26
C LEU A 191 -9.62 -10.07 16.56
N THR A 192 -9.30 -11.36 16.51
CA THR A 192 -8.80 -12.04 17.71
C THR A 192 -7.35 -11.62 18.00
N PRO A 193 -6.87 -11.71 19.25
CA PRO A 193 -5.55 -11.18 19.62
C PRO A 193 -4.37 -11.76 18.81
N GLU A 194 -4.45 -13.02 18.38
CA GLU A 194 -3.39 -13.70 17.62
C GLU A 194 -3.19 -13.08 16.22
N PRO A 195 -4.22 -12.96 15.36
CA PRO A 195 -4.16 -12.16 14.15
C PRO A 195 -3.71 -10.72 14.39
N LEU A 196 -4.27 -10.03 15.39
CA LEU A 196 -3.89 -8.63 15.64
C LEU A 196 -2.40 -8.48 15.94
N ARG A 197 -1.78 -9.44 16.63
CA ARG A 197 -0.33 -9.48 16.86
C ARG A 197 0.45 -9.75 15.57
N ALA A 198 0.04 -10.74 14.78
CA ALA A 198 0.72 -11.07 13.54
C ALA A 198 0.65 -9.95 12.48
N LEU A 199 -0.30 -9.02 12.59
CA LEU A 199 -0.33 -7.81 11.76
C LEU A 199 0.70 -6.76 12.16
N LEU A 200 1.15 -6.75 13.43
CA LEU A 200 2.18 -5.82 13.91
C LEU A 200 3.60 -6.26 13.51
N ASP A 201 3.79 -7.56 13.28
CA ASP A 201 5.09 -8.15 12.93
C ASP A 201 5.36 -8.13 11.40
N ARG A 202 4.46 -7.53 10.62
CA ARG A 202 4.48 -7.53 9.14
C ARG A 202 5.01 -6.24 8.54
#